data_AF-A0A2R4LZL4-F1
#
_entry.id   AF-A0A2R4LZL4-F1
#
_cell.length_a   1.000
_cell.length_b   1.000
_cell.length_c   1.000
_cell.angle_alpha   90.00
_cell.angle_beta   90.00
_cell.angle_gamma   90.00
#
_symmetry.space_group_name_H-M   'P 1'
#
loop_
_entity.id
_entity.type
_entity.pdbx_description
1 polymer ?
#
loop_
_entity_poly.entity_id
_entity_poly.type
_entity_poly.pdbx_seq_one_letter_code
_entity_poly.pdbx_strand_id
1 'polypeptide(L)'
;MIETTLLRYERPLKNLALMLGVASTIAIVQNWYPLNLFLSLPFCMIWLAMGWLHSERQLKWINILFAAFYVYGIGRYLVVGA
;
A
#
# COMPACT_ATOMS: atom_id res chain seq x y z
N MET A 1 22.34 -1.61 0.61
CA MET A 1 21.89 -2.58 1.64
C MET A 1 20.38 -2.80 1.62
N ILE A 2 19.54 -1.75 1.48
CA ILE A 2 18.08 -1.92 1.39
C ILE A 2 17.67 -2.59 0.07
N GLU A 3 18.23 -2.15 -1.05
CA GLU A 3 17.95 -2.72 -2.39
C GLU A 3 18.27 -4.22 -2.49
N THR A 4 19.40 -4.64 -1.92
CA THR A 4 19.81 -6.05 -1.88
C THR A 4 18.84 -6.92 -1.07
N THR A 5 18.25 -6.37 0.00
CA THR A 5 17.22 -7.08 0.78
C THR A 5 15.90 -7.13 0.02
N LEU A 6 15.51 -6.04 -0.65
CA LEU A 6 14.31 -5.99 -1.47
C LEU A 6 14.37 -6.99 -2.64
N LEU A 7 15.52 -7.13 -3.31
CA LEU A 7 15.74 -8.14 -4.36
C LEU A 7 15.58 -9.56 -3.82
N ARG A 8 16.13 -9.85 -2.63
CA ARG A 8 16.05 -11.18 -2.00
C ARG A 8 14.61 -11.57 -1.65
N TYR A 9 13.81 -10.60 -1.22
CA TYR A 9 12.42 -10.82 -0.78
C TYR A 9 11.39 -10.30 -1.79
N GLU A 10 11.78 -10.04 -3.03
CA GLU A 10 10.90 -9.44 -4.03
C GLU A 10 9.63 -10.25 -4.24
N ARG A 11 9.77 -11.56 -4.44
CA ARG A 11 8.65 -12.49 -4.67
C ARG A 11 7.70 -12.57 -3.46
N PRO A 12 8.15 -12.82 -2.22
CA PRO A 12 7.24 -12.82 -1.08
C PRO A 12 6.62 -11.45 -0.81
N LEU A 13 7.34 -10.33 -1.05
CA LEU A 13 6.78 -8.99 -0.92
C LEU A 13 5.67 -8.74 -1.95
N LYS A 14 5.89 -9.11 -3.22
CA LYS A 14 4.86 -9.01 -4.27
C LYS A 14 3.63 -9.86 -3.95
N ASN A 15 3.82 -11.08 -3.43
CA ASN A 15 2.71 -11.93 -3.00
C ASN A 15 1.95 -11.32 -1.81
N LEU A 16 2.66 -10.75 -0.84
CA LEU A 16 2.04 -10.05 0.28
C LEU A 16 1.25 -8.82 -0.18
N ALA A 17 1.82 -8.02 -1.08
CA ALA A 17 1.12 -6.89 -1.70
C ALA A 17 -0.15 -7.35 -2.42
N LEU A 18 -0.08 -8.45 -3.19
CA LEU A 18 -1.26 -9.01 -3.84
C LEU A 18 -2.35 -9.40 -2.83
N MET A 19 -2.00 -10.14 -1.77
CA MET A 19 -2.95 -10.52 -0.72
C MET A 19 -3.56 -9.29 -0.02
N LEU A 20 -2.75 -8.28 0.30
CA LEU A 20 -3.22 -7.04 0.89
C LEU A 20 -4.14 -6.27 -0.05
N GLY A 21 -3.84 -6.19 -1.35
CA GLY A 21 -4.69 -5.53 -2.34
C GLY A 21 -6.05 -6.20 -2.54
N VAL A 22 -6.07 -7.55 -2.54
CA VAL A 22 -7.33 -8.32 -2.55
C VAL A 22 -8.13 -8.07 -1.28
N ALA A 23 -7.50 -8.16 -0.11
CA ALA A 23 -8.16 -7.91 1.16
C ALA A 23 -8.69 -6.47 1.29
N SER A 24 -7.94 -5.48 0.78
CA SER A 24 -8.37 -4.08 0.76
C SER A 24 -9.59 -3.89 -0.15
N THR A 25 -9.61 -4.53 -1.31
CA THR A 25 -10.75 -4.48 -2.23
C THR A 25 -12.00 -5.10 -1.61
N ILE A 26 -11.86 -6.25 -0.92
CA ILE A 26 -12.96 -6.87 -0.16
C ILE A 26 -13.48 -5.90 0.91
N ALA A 27 -12.57 -5.27 1.67
CA ALA A 27 -12.95 -4.30 2.70
C ALA A 27 -13.67 -3.07 2.11
N ILE A 28 -13.31 -2.62 0.90
CA ILE A 28 -14.02 -1.55 0.19
C ILE A 28 -15.43 -1.99 -0.19
N VAL A 29 -15.56 -3.15 -0.86
CA VAL A 29 -16.87 -3.67 -1.34
C VAL A 29 -17.82 -3.91 -0.17
N GLN A 30 -17.31 -4.39 0.96
CA GLN A 30 -18.10 -4.69 2.15
C GLN A 30 -18.31 -3.47 3.08
N ASN A 31 -17.86 -2.28 2.68
CA ASN A 31 -17.93 -1.05 3.50
C ASN A 31 -17.29 -1.20 4.90
N TRP A 32 -16.20 -1.95 5.02
CA TRP A 32 -15.45 -2.14 6.26
C TRP A 32 -14.50 -0.96 6.54
N TYR A 33 -15.05 0.24 6.67
CA TYR A 33 -14.27 1.41 7.07
C TYR A 33 -13.89 1.32 8.56
N PRO A 34 -12.63 1.58 8.97
CA PRO A 34 -11.48 2.06 8.21
C PRO A 34 -10.50 0.95 7.74
N LEU A 35 -10.85 -0.33 7.88
CA LEU A 35 -9.96 -1.46 7.59
C LEU A 35 -9.41 -1.42 6.16
N ASN A 36 -10.21 -0.97 5.20
CA ASN A 36 -9.76 -0.74 3.83
C ASN A 36 -8.54 0.19 3.73
N LEU A 37 -8.46 1.26 4.54
CA LEU A 37 -7.34 2.19 4.56
C LEU A 37 -6.07 1.54 5.14
N PHE A 38 -6.23 0.81 6.25
CA PHE A 38 -5.13 0.13 6.93
C PHE A 38 -4.53 -1.02 6.10
N LEU A 39 -5.33 -1.66 5.25
CA LEU A 39 -4.83 -2.68 4.32
C LEU A 39 -4.20 -2.06 3.06
N SER A 40 -4.76 -0.96 2.57
CA SER A 40 -4.28 -0.32 1.34
C SER A 40 -2.96 0.44 1.54
N LEU A 41 -2.70 1.00 2.73
CA LEU A 41 -1.44 1.68 3.03
C LEU A 41 -0.20 0.77 2.92
N PRO A 42 -0.09 -0.37 3.62
CA PRO A 42 1.06 -1.27 3.50
C PRO A 42 1.18 -1.88 2.10
N PHE A 43 0.04 -2.16 1.43
CA PHE A 43 0.00 -2.54 0.03
C PHE A 43 0.71 -1.53 -0.88
N CYS A 44 0.35 -0.25 -0.78
CA CYS A 44 0.97 0.82 -1.57
C CYS A 44 2.45 1.03 -1.23
N MET A 45 2.84 0.90 0.05
CA MET A 45 4.23 1.02 0.46
C MET A 45 5.12 -0.07 -0.16
N ILE A 46 4.62 -1.30 -0.26
CA ILE A 46 5.36 -2.40 -0.90
C ILE A 46 5.53 -2.12 -2.40
N TRP A 47 4.47 -1.71 -3.10
CA TRP A 47 4.57 -1.38 -4.52
C TRP A 47 5.43 -0.15 -4.80
N LEU A 48 5.43 0.83 -3.90
CA LEU A 48 6.34 1.96 -3.95
C LEU A 48 7.80 1.50 -3.88
N ALA A 49 8.13 0.59 -2.96
CA ALA A 49 9.47 0.02 -2.85
C ALA A 49 9.86 -0.78 -4.11
N MET A 50 8.93 -1.55 -4.68
CA MET A 50 9.16 -2.29 -5.93
C MET A 50 9.36 -1.37 -7.14
N GLY A 51 8.57 -0.29 -7.24
CA GLY A 51 8.71 0.73 -8.28
C GLY A 51 10.01 1.52 -8.15
N TRP A 52 10.51 1.70 -6.93
CA TRP A 52 11.86 2.24 -6.69
C TRP A 52 12.95 1.28 -7.19
N LEU A 53 12.81 -0.02 -6.88
CA LEU A 53 13.79 -1.04 -7.25
C LEU A 53 13.93 -1.23 -8.77
N HIS A 54 12.81 -1.21 -9.50
CA HIS A 54 12.78 -1.40 -10.95
C HIS A 54 12.82 -0.09 -11.75
N SER A 55 12.96 1.06 -11.07
CA SER A 55 12.92 2.40 -11.69
C SER A 55 11.65 2.70 -12.50
N GLU A 56 10.53 2.08 -12.13
CA GLU A 56 9.23 2.27 -12.78
C GLU A 56 8.57 3.57 -12.30
N ARG A 57 8.70 4.64 -13.09
CA ARG A 57 8.23 5.99 -12.71
C ARG A 57 6.73 6.06 -12.43
N GLN A 58 5.89 5.46 -13.28
CA GLN A 58 4.43 5.53 -13.11
C GLN A 58 3.97 4.80 -11.84
N LEU A 59 4.46 3.57 -11.64
CA LEU A 59 4.16 2.76 -10.47
C LEU A 59 4.60 3.44 -9.17
N LYS A 60 5.76 4.11 -9.18
CA LYS A 60 6.24 4.89 -8.04
C LYS A 60 5.30 6.06 -7.72
N TRP A 61 5.01 6.93 -8.69
CA TRP A 61 4.23 8.14 -8.43
C TRP A 61 2.79 7.85 -8.02
N ILE A 62 2.15 6.86 -8.64
CA ILE A 62 0.78 6.49 -8.27
C ILE A 62 0.70 5.95 -6.84
N ASN A 63 1.67 5.12 -6.43
CA ASN A 63 1.70 4.59 -5.06
C ASN A 63 2.07 5.65 -4.01
N ILE A 64 2.88 6.66 -4.36
CA ILE A 64 3.10 7.83 -3.48
C ILE A 64 1.78 8.59 -3.27
N LEU A 65 1.06 8.87 -4.36
CA LEU A 65 -0.21 9.59 -4.29
C LEU A 65 -1.25 8.82 -3.48
N PHE A 66 -1.40 7.52 -3.73
CA PHE A 66 -2.30 6.66 -2.95
C PHE A 66 -1.90 6.57 -1.49
N ALA A 67 -0.62 6.38 -1.17
CA ALA A 67 -0.15 6.39 0.21
C ALA A 67 -0.48 7.71 0.91
N ALA A 68 -0.30 8.86 0.24
CA ALA A 68 -0.67 10.16 0.80
C ALA A 68 -2.17 10.26 1.11
N PHE A 69 -3.04 9.79 0.20
CA PHE A 69 -4.48 9.76 0.45
C PHE A 69 -4.88 8.81 1.57
N TYR A 70 -4.25 7.63 1.68
CA TYR A 70 -4.52 6.70 2.77
C TYR A 70 -4.05 7.25 4.13
N VAL A 71 -2.88 7.90 4.18
CA VAL A 71 -2.41 8.58 5.39
C VAL A 71 -3.37 9.70 5.80
N TYR A 72 -3.82 10.52 4.84
CA TYR A 72 -4.84 11.54 5.11
C TYR A 72 -6.15 10.92 5.62
N GLY A 73 -6.65 9.85 4.99
CA GLY A 73 -7.86 9.15 5.40
C GLY A 73 -7.76 8.57 6.81
N ILE A 74 -6.62 7.97 7.15
CA ILE A 74 -6.35 7.44 8.50
C ILE A 74 -6.24 8.59 9.50
N GLY A 75 -5.52 9.67 9.17
CA GLY A 75 -5.41 10.85 10.02
C GLY A 75 -6.77 11.47 10.31
N ARG A 76 -7.62 11.63 9.29
CA ARG A 76 -9.00 12.11 9.45
C ARG A 76 -9.84 11.17 10.31
N TYR A 77 -9.71 9.86 10.12
CA TYR A 77 -10.38 8.87 10.97
C TYR A 77 -9.99 9.02 12.45
N LEU A 78 -8.69 9.16 12.74
CA LEU A 78 -8.18 9.28 14.11
C LEU A 78 -8.55 10.62 14.77
N VAL A 79 -8.61 11.71 14.00
CA VAL A 79 -8.91 13.06 14.54
C VAL A 79 -10.40 13.31 14.69
N VAL A 80 -11.22 12.89 13.71
CA VAL A 80 -12.64 13.21 13.64
C VAL A 80 -13.52 12.06 14.13
N GLY A 81 -13.01 10.83 14.14
CA GLY A 81 -13.75 9.65 14.61
C GLY A 81 -14.94 9.33 13.71
N ALA A 82 -14.64 8.96 12.45
CA ALA A 82 -15.59 8.55 11.39
C ALA A 82 -16.81 9.47 11.20
#